data_AF-A0A849T225-F1
#
_entry.id   AF-A0A849T225-F1
#
_cell.length_a   1.000
_cell.length_b   1.000
_cell.length_c   1.000
_cell.angle_alpha   90.00
_cell.angle_beta   90.00
_cell.angle_gamma   90.00
#
_symmetry.space_group_name_H-M   'P 1'
#
loop_
_entity.id
_entity.type
_entity.pdbx_description
1 polymer ?
#
loop_
_entity_poly.entity_id
_entity_poly.type
_entity_poly.pdbx_seq_one_letter_code
_entity_poly.pdbx_strand_id
1 'polypeptide(L)'
;MPIKNHIKNHIDESLKINPVPTPLFKMWLAALVITLPLVVGLIRQEALYSMFGSLMALVYYLNDHFGSIKKRIQHLTTTFICLMISLIIGSLLTNQFLIIAILLFILSFLVGKSKEFGLELERLMLFITLQFLTASSDPVVSDSLIPFLLYSLMAFIIYLITLLLLQVLFKHPIHPIKSILKPVKFSSAYC
;
A
#
# COMPACT_ATOMS: atom_id res chain seq x y z
N MET A 1 20.94 38.18 12.93
CA MET A 1 19.94 37.17 13.31
C MET A 1 18.85 36.95 12.22
N PRO A 2 19.13 36.30 11.07
CA PRO A 2 18.08 35.95 10.09
C PRO A 2 17.78 34.43 9.92
N ILE A 3 18.61 33.53 10.47
CA ILE A 3 18.53 32.08 10.17
C ILE A 3 17.29 31.41 10.77
N LYS A 4 16.83 31.84 11.96
CA LYS A 4 15.65 31.24 12.62
C LYS A 4 14.35 31.43 11.84
N ASN A 5 14.19 32.55 11.13
CA ASN A 5 12.97 32.81 10.36
C ASN A 5 12.91 31.98 9.09
N HIS A 6 14.06 31.67 8.47
CA HIS A 6 14.10 30.84 7.28
C HIS A 6 13.76 29.37 7.59
N ILE A 7 14.25 28.84 8.72
CA ILE A 7 13.91 27.47 9.16
C ILE A 7 12.43 27.38 9.51
N LYS A 8 11.88 28.38 10.21
CA LYS A 8 10.46 28.40 10.59
C LYS A 8 9.55 28.48 9.38
N ASN A 9 9.86 29.34 8.40
CA ASN A 9 9.10 29.42 7.15
C ASN A 9 9.22 28.13 6.33
N HIS A 10 10.40 27.50 6.29
CA HIS A 10 10.57 26.25 5.56
C HIS A 10 9.82 25.08 6.23
N ILE A 11 9.75 25.06 7.57
CA ILE A 11 8.93 24.12 8.35
C ILE A 11 7.43 24.40 8.15
N ASP A 12 7.01 25.66 8.19
CA ASP A 12 5.60 26.04 8.00
C ASP A 12 5.13 25.82 6.55
N GLU A 13 5.99 25.99 5.54
CA GLU A 13 5.70 25.63 4.15
C GLU A 13 5.72 24.12 3.91
N SER A 14 6.62 23.38 4.58
CA SER A 14 6.59 21.92 4.53
C SER A 14 5.49 21.32 5.40
N LEU A 15 4.88 22.08 6.32
CA LEU A 15 3.67 21.77 7.09
C LEU A 15 2.37 22.25 6.44
N LYS A 16 2.42 23.14 5.43
CA LYS A 16 1.34 23.34 4.43
C LYS A 16 1.20 22.12 3.49
N ILE A 17 1.44 20.93 4.05
CA ILE A 17 1.20 19.61 3.48
C ILE A 17 -0.22 19.64 2.96
N ASN A 18 -0.38 19.36 1.67
CA ASN A 18 -1.67 19.10 1.04
C ASN A 18 -2.59 18.40 2.04
N PRO A 19 -3.84 18.89 2.24
CA PRO A 19 -4.71 18.37 3.27
C PRO A 19 -4.71 16.84 3.18
N VAL A 20 -4.30 16.19 4.27
CA VAL A 20 -4.31 14.74 4.37
C VAL A 20 -5.70 14.28 3.91
N PRO A 21 -5.80 13.37 2.93
CA PRO A 21 -7.10 12.95 2.42
C PRO A 21 -7.97 12.52 3.59
N THR A 22 -9.23 12.91 3.55
CA THR A 22 -10.17 12.66 4.65
C THR A 22 -10.15 11.17 5.02
N PRO A 23 -10.27 10.81 6.31
CA PRO A 23 -10.30 9.40 6.72
C PRO A 23 -11.29 8.56 5.89
N LEU A 24 -12.43 9.16 5.52
CA LEU A 24 -13.41 8.57 4.62
C LEU A 24 -12.81 8.16 3.27
N PHE A 25 -12.08 9.05 2.58
CA PHE A 25 -11.43 8.72 1.29
C PHE A 25 -10.61 7.43 1.38
N LYS A 26 -9.82 7.29 2.45
CA LYS A 26 -8.97 6.11 2.65
C LYS A 26 -9.78 4.84 2.93
N MET A 27 -10.83 4.95 3.73
CA MET A 27 -11.73 3.84 4.02
C MET A 27 -12.42 3.34 2.75
N TRP A 28 -12.92 4.26 1.92
CA TRP A 28 -13.55 3.92 0.63
C TRP A 28 -12.55 3.28 -0.34
N LEU A 29 -11.35 3.85 -0.46
CA LEU A 29 -10.28 3.29 -1.30
C LEU A 29 -9.94 1.86 -0.87
N ALA A 30 -9.69 1.64 0.43
CA ALA A 30 -9.37 0.31 0.96
C ALA A 30 -10.51 -0.69 0.71
N ALA A 31 -11.75 -0.31 1.04
CA ALA A 31 -12.91 -1.18 0.89
C ALA A 31 -13.10 -1.61 -0.57
N LEU A 32 -13.06 -0.66 -1.51
CA LEU A 32 -13.27 -0.95 -2.92
C LEU A 32 -12.16 -1.82 -3.50
N VAL A 33 -10.90 -1.48 -3.24
CA VAL A 33 -9.77 -2.17 -3.86
C VAL A 33 -9.61 -3.59 -3.31
N ILE A 34 -9.92 -3.84 -2.04
CA ILE A 34 -9.85 -5.19 -1.46
C ILE A 34 -11.08 -6.03 -1.86
N THR A 35 -12.27 -5.43 -1.92
CA THR A 35 -13.50 -6.20 -2.18
C THR A 35 -13.64 -6.62 -3.64
N LEU A 36 -13.19 -5.78 -4.59
CA LEU A 36 -13.40 -6.06 -6.01
C LEU A 36 -12.71 -7.34 -6.51
N PRO A 37 -11.42 -7.62 -6.22
CA PRO A 37 -10.80 -8.88 -6.60
C PRO A 37 -11.49 -10.10 -5.98
N LEU A 38 -11.91 -10.02 -4.70
CA LEU A 38 -12.68 -11.05 -4.01
C LEU A 38 -14.01 -11.35 -4.70
N VAL A 39 -14.77 -10.31 -5.07
CA VAL A 39 -16.06 -10.49 -5.77
C VAL A 39 -15.86 -11.14 -7.13
N VAL A 40 -14.85 -10.72 -7.89
CA VAL A 40 -14.51 -11.33 -9.19
C VAL A 40 -14.18 -12.80 -9.03
N GLY A 41 -13.37 -13.14 -8.02
CA GLY A 41 -13.03 -14.53 -7.72
C GLY A 41 -14.19 -15.39 -7.27
N LEU A 42 -15.07 -14.84 -6.44
CA LEU A 42 -16.27 -15.54 -5.96
C LEU A 42 -17.18 -15.91 -7.14
N ILE A 43 -17.36 -15.00 -8.10
CA ILE A 43 -18.15 -15.25 -9.31
C ILE A 43 -17.52 -16.35 -10.18
N ARG A 44 -16.18 -16.39 -10.24
CA ARG A 44 -15.42 -17.39 -11.02
C ARG A 44 -15.16 -18.70 -10.29
N GLN A 45 -15.59 -18.83 -9.03
CA GLN A 45 -15.28 -19.96 -8.15
C GLN A 45 -13.76 -20.14 -7.92
N GLU A 46 -13.00 -19.06 -8.00
CA GLU A 46 -11.53 -18.98 -7.89
C GLU A 46 -11.13 -18.34 -6.56
N ALA A 47 -11.70 -18.84 -5.45
CA ALA A 47 -11.61 -18.20 -4.14
C ALA A 47 -10.15 -17.98 -3.69
N LEU A 48 -9.29 -18.98 -3.84
CA LEU A 48 -7.89 -18.94 -3.40
C LEU A 48 -7.08 -17.83 -4.13
N TYR A 49 -7.18 -17.74 -5.45
CA TYR A 49 -6.49 -16.70 -6.23
C TYR A 49 -7.02 -15.31 -5.92
N SER A 50 -8.32 -15.20 -5.64
CA SER A 50 -8.96 -13.93 -5.31
C SER A 50 -8.63 -13.41 -3.91
N MET A 51 -8.47 -14.31 -2.94
CA MET A 51 -7.95 -13.96 -1.62
C MET A 51 -6.54 -13.42 -1.75
N PHE A 52 -5.69 -14.07 -2.55
CA PHE A 52 -4.35 -13.58 -2.84
C PHE A 52 -4.37 -12.20 -3.52
N GLY A 53 -5.15 -12.02 -4.59
CA GLY A 53 -5.30 -10.71 -5.24
C GLY A 53 -5.78 -9.62 -4.28
N SER A 54 -6.65 -9.96 -3.34
CA SER A 54 -7.17 -9.01 -2.35
C SER A 54 -6.15 -8.67 -1.26
N LEU A 55 -5.31 -9.64 -0.88
CA LEU A 55 -4.13 -9.39 -0.04
C LEU A 55 -3.13 -8.49 -0.75
N MET A 56 -2.89 -8.69 -2.05
CA MET A 56 -2.03 -7.80 -2.85
C MET A 56 -2.60 -6.38 -2.91
N ALA A 57 -3.92 -6.24 -3.11
CA ALA A 57 -4.62 -4.96 -3.02
C ALA A 57 -4.42 -4.26 -1.66
N LEU A 58 -4.49 -5.02 -0.56
CA LEU A 58 -4.19 -4.51 0.78
C LEU A 58 -2.72 -4.07 0.91
N VAL A 59 -1.78 -4.83 0.36
CA VAL A 59 -0.35 -4.47 0.35
C VAL A 59 -0.11 -3.18 -0.42
N TYR A 60 -0.76 -2.98 -1.57
CA TYR A 60 -0.70 -1.72 -2.33
C TYR A 60 -1.26 -0.56 -1.52
N TYR A 61 -2.42 -0.76 -0.88
CA TYR A 61 -3.01 0.25 0.00
C TYR A 61 -2.08 0.64 1.16
N LEU A 62 -1.45 -0.35 1.80
CA LEU A 62 -0.53 -0.12 2.92
C LEU A 62 0.78 0.55 2.50
N ASN A 63 1.23 0.36 1.26
CA ASN A 63 2.44 1.01 0.73
C ASN A 63 2.14 2.33 -0.01
N ASP A 64 0.88 2.74 -0.12
CA ASP A 64 0.55 3.99 -0.79
C ASP A 64 0.90 5.21 0.08
N HIS A 65 1.83 6.03 -0.40
CA HIS A 65 2.34 7.19 0.30
C HIS A 65 1.54 8.48 0.00
N PHE A 66 1.64 9.50 0.87
CA PHE A 66 1.11 10.84 0.59
C PHE A 66 2.01 11.59 -0.38
N GLY A 67 1.49 11.98 -1.54
CA GLY A 67 2.29 12.75 -2.48
C GLY A 67 1.52 13.13 -3.73
N SER A 68 2.25 13.70 -4.68
CA SER A 68 1.70 13.91 -6.02
C SER A 68 1.30 12.56 -6.62
N ILE A 69 0.21 12.54 -7.40
CA ILE A 69 -0.30 11.31 -8.01
C ILE A 69 0.77 10.58 -8.83
N LYS A 70 1.64 11.33 -9.51
CA LYS A 70 2.78 10.78 -10.26
C LYS A 70 3.73 9.99 -9.36
N LYS A 71 4.10 10.55 -8.20
CA LYS A 71 4.99 9.87 -7.24
C LYS A 71 4.34 8.62 -6.66
N ARG A 72 3.04 8.69 -6.35
CA ARG A 72 2.26 7.55 -5.83
C ARG A 72 2.21 6.40 -6.83
N ILE A 73 1.86 6.70 -8.09
CA ILE A 73 1.84 5.71 -9.18
C ILE A 73 3.23 5.11 -9.40
N GLN A 74 4.29 5.93 -9.40
CA GLN A 74 5.67 5.45 -9.53
C GLN A 74 6.02 4.49 -8.40
N HIS A 75 5.76 4.87 -7.14
CA HIS A 75 6.05 4.03 -5.98
C HIS A 75 5.27 2.71 -6.03
N LEU A 76 3.96 2.76 -6.28
CA LEU A 76 3.11 1.56 -6.38
C LEU A 76 3.55 0.64 -7.53
N THR A 77 3.96 1.20 -8.67
CA THR A 77 4.51 0.43 -9.80
C THR A 77 5.80 -0.29 -9.38
N THR A 78 6.69 0.39 -8.66
CA THR A 78 7.92 -0.23 -8.12
C THR A 78 7.57 -1.35 -7.14
N THR A 79 6.66 -1.12 -6.20
CA THR A 79 6.16 -2.14 -5.26
C THR A 79 5.61 -3.35 -5.99
N PHE A 80 4.75 -3.13 -7.00
CA PHE A 80 4.18 -4.20 -7.83
C PHE A 80 5.28 -5.04 -8.49
N ILE A 81 6.23 -4.40 -9.18
CA ILE A 81 7.32 -5.11 -9.88
C ILE A 81 8.15 -5.93 -8.89
N CYS A 82 8.55 -5.34 -7.76
CA CYS A 82 9.35 -6.06 -6.77
C CYS A 82 8.61 -7.27 -6.20
N LEU A 83 7.32 -7.15 -5.88
CA LEU A 83 6.53 -8.27 -5.38
C LEU A 83 6.31 -9.36 -6.43
N MET A 84 6.14 -8.99 -7.71
CA MET A 84 6.01 -9.98 -8.80
C MET A 84 7.31 -10.73 -9.04
N ILE A 85 8.45 -10.04 -9.05
CA ILE A 85 9.77 -10.69 -9.12
C ILE A 85 9.93 -11.65 -7.93
N SER A 86 9.60 -11.20 -6.73
CA SER A 86 9.67 -12.02 -5.52
C SER A 86 8.81 -13.28 -5.59
N LEU A 87 7.58 -13.15 -6.08
CA LEU A 87 6.66 -14.28 -6.28
C LEU A 87 7.19 -15.28 -7.31
N ILE A 88 7.67 -14.79 -8.46
CA ILE A 88 8.23 -15.63 -9.53
C ILE A 88 9.48 -16.37 -9.03
N ILE A 89 10.44 -15.66 -8.44
CA ILE A 89 11.67 -16.29 -7.92
C ILE A 89 11.32 -17.29 -6.81
N GLY A 90 10.41 -16.93 -5.89
CA GLY A 90 9.97 -17.84 -4.84
C GLY A 90 9.39 -19.14 -5.39
N SER A 91 8.46 -19.04 -6.36
CA SER A 91 7.86 -20.20 -7.03
C SER A 91 8.89 -21.05 -7.79
N LEU A 92 9.83 -20.43 -8.51
CA LEU A 92 10.86 -21.16 -9.26
C LEU A 92 11.83 -21.95 -8.37
N LEU A 93 11.98 -21.53 -7.11
CA LEU A 93 12.86 -22.18 -6.14
C LEU A 93 12.17 -23.22 -5.27
N THR A 94 10.91 -23.56 -5.56
CA THR A 94 10.19 -24.63 -4.87
C THR A 94 11.05 -25.91 -4.85
N ASN A 95 11.15 -26.55 -3.68
CA ASN A 95 11.99 -27.73 -3.39
C ASN A 95 13.51 -27.47 -3.28
N GLN A 96 14.01 -26.24 -3.44
CA GLN A 96 15.44 -25.91 -3.33
C GLN A 96 15.80 -25.32 -1.96
N PHE A 97 15.62 -26.11 -0.89
CA PHE A 97 15.72 -25.64 0.50
C PHE A 97 17.01 -24.86 0.81
N LEU A 98 18.17 -25.33 0.32
CA LEU A 98 19.46 -24.68 0.55
C LEU A 98 19.51 -23.25 -0.05
N ILE A 99 19.03 -23.09 -1.28
CA ILE A 99 19.02 -21.80 -1.98
C ILE A 99 18.01 -20.86 -1.34
N ILE A 100 16.84 -21.37 -0.96
CA ILE A 100 15.83 -20.62 -0.21
C ILE A 100 16.42 -20.09 1.10
N ALA A 101 17.14 -20.93 1.86
CA ALA A 101 17.73 -20.54 3.13
C ALA A 101 18.77 -19.41 2.96
N ILE A 102 19.63 -19.49 1.94
CA ILE A 102 20.61 -18.45 1.64
C ILE A 102 19.92 -17.14 1.24
N LEU A 103 18.90 -17.20 0.37
CA LEU A 103 18.16 -16.02 -0.04
C LEU A 103 17.37 -15.38 1.10
N LEU A 104 16.74 -16.19 1.96
CA LEU A 104 16.05 -15.70 3.16
C LEU A 104 17.03 -15.05 4.14
N PHE A 105 18.24 -15.58 4.29
CA PHE A 105 19.28 -14.94 5.10
C PHE A 105 19.64 -13.55 4.53
N ILE A 106 19.85 -13.46 3.20
CA ILE A 106 20.13 -12.19 2.53
C ILE A 106 18.96 -11.21 2.69
N LEU A 107 17.73 -11.63 2.43
CA LEU A 107 16.53 -10.80 2.56
C LEU A 107 16.32 -10.33 4.01
N SER A 108 16.50 -11.22 5.00
CA SER A 108 16.38 -10.86 6.42
C SER A 108 17.46 -9.86 6.85
N PHE A 109 18.69 -10.02 6.35
CA PHE A 109 19.76 -9.04 6.57
C PHE A 109 19.41 -7.67 5.95
N LEU A 110 18.90 -7.65 4.72
CA LEU A 110 18.46 -6.43 4.05
C LEU A 110 17.29 -5.77 4.78
N VAL A 111 16.31 -6.54 5.26
CA VAL A 111 15.23 -6.04 6.12
C VAL A 111 15.81 -5.37 7.38
N GLY A 112 16.77 -6.02 8.04
CA GLY A 112 17.45 -5.46 9.22
C GLY A 112 18.16 -4.13 8.94
N LYS A 113 18.80 -4.00 7.77
CA LYS A 113 19.45 -2.76 7.32
C LYS A 113 18.47 -1.70 6.82
N SER A 114 17.30 -2.08 6.31
CA SER A 114 16.31 -1.17 5.75
C SER A 114 15.75 -0.14 6.75
N LYS A 115 15.87 -0.41 8.07
CA LYS A 115 15.41 0.49 9.15
C LYS A 115 15.98 1.91 9.05
N GLU A 116 17.18 2.05 8.53
CA GLU A 116 17.85 3.35 8.36
C GLU A 116 17.30 4.16 7.16
N PHE A 117 16.63 3.50 6.22
CA PHE A 117 16.18 4.08 4.94
C PHE A 117 14.72 4.53 4.95
N GLY A 118 14.00 4.32 6.06
CA GLY A 118 12.63 4.76 6.25
C GLY A 118 11.62 3.62 6.29
N LEU A 119 10.49 3.91 6.92
CA LEU A 119 9.45 2.93 7.24
C LEU A 119 8.83 2.28 6.00
N GLU A 120 8.78 2.99 4.88
CA GLU A 120 8.23 2.49 3.61
C GLU A 120 9.09 1.37 3.02
N LEU A 121 10.41 1.56 3.00
CA LEU A 121 11.31 0.54 2.49
C LEU A 121 11.29 -0.71 3.36
N GLU A 122 11.25 -0.53 4.68
CA GLU A 122 11.10 -1.63 5.64
C GLU A 122 9.82 -2.42 5.37
N ARG A 123 8.68 -1.74 5.18
CA ARG A 123 7.39 -2.37 4.90
C ARG A 123 7.41 -3.14 3.57
N LEU A 124 7.96 -2.54 2.52
CA LEU A 124 8.13 -3.20 1.21
C LEU A 124 9.01 -4.45 1.33
N MET A 125 10.15 -4.35 2.02
CA MET A 125 11.07 -5.47 2.22
C MET A 125 10.45 -6.61 3.02
N LEU A 126 9.62 -6.31 4.02
CA LEU A 126 8.83 -7.30 4.75
C LEU A 126 7.86 -8.02 3.83
N PHE A 127 7.11 -7.30 3.00
CA PHE A 127 6.17 -7.91 2.07
C PHE A 127 6.87 -8.76 1.00
N ILE A 128 8.02 -8.30 0.46
CA ILE A 128 8.85 -9.10 -0.45
C ILE A 128 9.27 -10.40 0.23
N THR A 129 9.80 -10.32 1.45
CA THR A 129 10.28 -11.51 2.18
C THR A 129 9.15 -12.51 2.46
N LEU A 130 7.98 -12.02 2.91
CA LEU A 130 6.80 -12.85 3.15
C LEU A 130 6.26 -13.47 1.85
N GLN A 131 6.19 -12.69 0.77
CA GLN A 131 5.73 -13.14 -0.54
C GLN A 131 6.66 -14.23 -1.11
N PHE A 132 7.98 -14.01 -1.02
CA PHE A 132 9.01 -14.98 -1.41
C PHE A 132 8.87 -16.29 -0.62
N LEU A 133 8.75 -16.19 0.70
CA LEU A 133 8.61 -17.35 1.59
C LEU A 133 7.34 -18.14 1.29
N THR A 134 6.22 -17.45 1.12
CA THR A 134 4.93 -18.08 0.78
C THR A 134 5.01 -18.81 -0.56
N ALA A 135 5.58 -18.16 -1.58
CA ALA A 135 5.69 -18.74 -2.91
C ALA A 135 6.67 -19.92 -3.00
N SER A 136 7.70 -19.95 -2.17
CA SER A 136 8.72 -21.01 -2.16
C SER A 136 8.37 -22.22 -1.28
N SER A 137 7.42 -22.07 -0.37
CA SER A 137 7.02 -23.12 0.58
C SER A 137 5.84 -23.97 0.09
N ASP A 138 4.96 -23.42 -0.75
CA ASP A 138 3.76 -24.12 -1.19
C ASP A 138 3.82 -24.46 -2.70
N PRO A 139 3.87 -25.76 -3.07
CA PRO A 139 3.92 -26.16 -4.49
C PRO A 139 2.66 -25.73 -5.27
N VAL A 140 1.52 -25.55 -4.60
CA VAL A 140 0.28 -25.07 -5.25
C VAL A 140 0.50 -23.70 -5.88
N VAL A 141 1.32 -22.84 -5.26
CA VAL A 141 1.66 -21.51 -5.79
C VAL A 141 2.48 -21.64 -7.06
N SER A 142 3.37 -22.63 -7.14
CA SER A 142 4.18 -22.89 -8.32
C SER A 142 3.35 -23.42 -9.48
N ASP A 143 2.49 -24.41 -9.21
CA ASP A 143 1.64 -25.03 -10.22
C ASP A 143 0.60 -24.03 -10.77
N SER A 144 0.15 -23.09 -9.94
CA SER A 144 -0.87 -22.08 -10.27
C SER A 144 -0.31 -20.66 -10.39
N LEU A 145 0.98 -20.51 -10.73
CA LEU A 145 1.65 -19.21 -10.76
C LEU A 145 0.94 -18.19 -11.67
N ILE A 146 0.46 -18.62 -12.83
CA ILE A 146 -0.20 -17.73 -13.80
C ILE A 146 -1.48 -17.10 -13.21
N PRO A 147 -2.45 -17.87 -12.64
CA PRO A 147 -3.57 -17.29 -11.90
C PRO A 147 -3.16 -16.28 -10.82
N PHE A 148 -2.15 -16.59 -10.00
CA PHE A 148 -1.67 -15.69 -8.96
C PHE A 148 -1.15 -14.35 -9.54
N LEU A 149 -0.37 -14.41 -10.63
CA LEU A 149 0.13 -13.23 -11.33
C LEU A 149 -1.02 -12.40 -11.93
N LEU A 150 -2.01 -13.05 -12.54
CA LEU A 150 -3.17 -12.39 -13.13
C LEU A 150 -4.04 -11.70 -12.07
N TYR A 151 -4.31 -12.35 -10.95
CA TYR A 151 -5.07 -11.75 -9.85
C TYR A 151 -4.31 -10.60 -9.18
N SER A 152 -2.98 -10.70 -9.06
CA SER A 152 -2.15 -9.59 -8.59
C SER A 152 -2.17 -8.38 -9.54
N LEU A 153 -2.04 -8.62 -10.85
CA LEU A 153 -2.13 -7.58 -11.87
C LEU A 153 -3.52 -6.92 -11.88
N MET A 154 -4.58 -7.73 -11.77
CA MET A 154 -5.95 -7.25 -11.66
C MET A 154 -6.12 -6.35 -10.44
N ALA A 155 -5.63 -6.77 -9.26
CA ALA A 155 -5.65 -5.97 -8.04
C ALA A 155 -4.89 -4.64 -8.20
N PHE A 156 -3.74 -4.66 -8.87
CA PHE A 156 -2.96 -3.46 -9.16
C PHE A 156 -3.73 -2.47 -10.07
N ILE A 157 -4.32 -2.97 -11.15
CA ILE A 157 -5.14 -2.16 -12.06
C ILE A 157 -6.36 -1.57 -11.34
N ILE A 158 -7.09 -2.40 -10.57
CA ILE A 158 -8.22 -1.96 -9.74
C ILE A 158 -7.79 -0.85 -8.78
N TYR A 159 -6.61 -1.00 -8.15
CA TYR A 159 -6.05 0.00 -7.26
C TYR A 159 -5.87 1.34 -7.97
N LEU A 160 -5.19 1.35 -9.12
CA LEU A 160 -4.92 2.56 -9.88
C LEU A 160 -6.20 3.24 -10.36
N ILE A 161 -7.16 2.47 -10.88
CA ILE A 161 -8.45 3.00 -11.34
C ILE A 161 -9.21 3.63 -10.18
N THR A 162 -9.32 2.92 -9.04
CA THR A 162 -10.05 3.42 -7.87
C THR A 162 -9.37 4.67 -7.29
N LEU A 163 -8.04 4.69 -7.25
CA LEU A 163 -7.27 5.83 -6.82
C LEU A 163 -7.55 7.07 -7.69
N LEU A 164 -7.51 6.91 -9.01
CA LEU A 164 -7.78 8.00 -9.96
C LEU A 164 -9.24 8.48 -9.88
N LEU A 165 -10.20 7.56 -9.81
CA LEU A 165 -11.63 7.88 -9.69
C LEU A 165 -11.92 8.67 -8.42
N LEU A 166 -11.46 8.18 -7.27
CA LEU A 166 -11.65 8.89 -6.01
C LEU A 166 -10.93 10.25 -6.04
N GLN A 167 -9.74 10.33 -6.64
CA GLN A 167 -9.07 11.62 -6.77
C GLN A 167 -9.89 12.62 -7.59
N VAL A 168 -10.52 12.20 -8.68
CA VAL A 168 -11.41 13.07 -9.50
C VAL A 168 -12.65 13.48 -8.69
N LEU A 169 -13.30 12.53 -8.02
CA LEU A 169 -14.52 12.78 -7.24
C LEU A 169 -14.29 13.74 -6.07
N PHE A 170 -13.18 13.59 -5.34
CA PHE A 170 -12.86 14.41 -4.18
C PHE A 170 -12.07 15.69 -4.53
N LYS A 171 -11.74 15.93 -5.81
CA LYS A 171 -11.12 17.18 -6.26
C LYS A 171 -12.10 18.36 -6.22
N HIS A 172 -13.40 18.09 -6.11
CA HIS A 172 -14.38 19.13 -5.92
C HIS A 172 -14.20 19.77 -4.54
N PRO A 173 -14.08 21.11 -4.44
CA PRO A 173 -13.97 21.78 -3.17
C PRO A 173 -15.22 21.47 -2.36
N ILE A 174 -15.07 20.65 -1.33
CA ILE A 174 -16.08 20.54 -0.29
C ILE A 174 -16.15 21.95 0.29
N HIS A 175 -17.17 22.72 -0.07
CA HIS A 175 -17.42 24.02 0.52
C HIS A 175 -17.30 23.83 2.03
N PRO A 176 -16.40 24.56 2.70
CA PRO A 176 -16.14 24.32 4.10
C PRO A 176 -17.45 24.46 4.85
N ILE A 177 -17.94 23.35 5.41
CA ILE A 177 -19.05 23.30 6.36
C ILE A 177 -18.53 23.93 7.67
N LYS A 178 -18.15 25.21 7.59
CA LYS A 178 -17.73 26.04 8.71
C LYS A 178 -18.94 26.63 9.45
N SER A 179 -20.17 26.39 8.98
CA SER A 179 -21.37 27.06 9.49
C SER A 179 -22.20 26.28 10.52
N ILE A 180 -21.94 24.98 10.75
CA ILE A 180 -22.85 24.16 11.60
C ILE A 180 -22.27 23.83 12.98
N LEU A 181 -20.95 23.82 13.15
CA LEU A 181 -20.33 23.67 14.48
C LEU A 181 -20.13 25.05 15.11
N LYS A 182 -21.21 25.65 15.62
CA LYS A 182 -21.07 26.67 16.67
C LYS A 182 -20.30 26.01 17.82
N PRO A 183 -19.21 26.62 18.32
CA PRO A 183 -18.54 26.09 19.49
C PRO A 183 -19.56 26.04 20.63
N VAL A 184 -19.87 24.83 21.09
CA VAL A 184 -20.56 24.64 22.36
C VAL A 184 -19.62 25.22 23.40
N LYS A 185 -19.95 26.40 23.92
CA LYS A 185 -19.26 27.00 25.06
C LYS A 185 -19.45 26.05 26.24
N PHE A 186 -18.48 25.19 26.49
CA PHE A 186 -18.37 24.53 27.78
C PHE A 186 -18.00 25.61 28.78
N SER A 187 -19.03 26.14 29.47
CA SER A 187 -18.84 26.99 30.63
C SER A 187 -18.17 26.13 31.70
N SER A 188 -16.91 26.41 31.99
CA SER A 188 -16.20 25.83 33.13
C SER A 188 -16.76 26.45 34.41
N ALA A 189 -17.87 25.89 34.87
CA ALA A 189 -18.45 26.19 36.17
C ALA A 189 -18.33 24.94 37.04
N TYR A 190 -17.10 24.53 37.36
CA TYR A 190 -16.81 23.67 38.51
C TYR A 190 -15.50 24.14 39.13
N CYS A 191 -15.57 24.24 40.46
CA CYS A 191 -14.78 25.05 41.38
C CYS A 191 -13.28 24.74 41.45
#